data_AF-A0A7L0RA74-F1
#
_entry.id   AF-A0A7L0RA74-F1
#
_cell.length_a   1.000
_cell.length_b   1.000
_cell.length_c   1.000
_cell.angle_alpha   90.00
_cell.angle_beta   90.00
_cell.angle_gamma   90.00
#
_symmetry.space_group_name_H-M   'P 1'
#
loop_
_entity.id
_entity.type
_entity.pdbx_description
1 polymer ?
#
loop_
_entity_poly.entity_id
_entity_poly.type
_entity_poly.pdbx_seq_one_letter_code
_entity_poly.pdbx_strand_id
1 'polypeptide(L)'
;SVLDANVVDVEKRRNPSKHYVYIINVTWSDLTSQIIYRRYSKFFDLQMQLLDKFPIEGGQKDPKQRIIPFLPGKILFRRSHVRDVAVKRLKPIDEYCRALVRLPPHISQCDEVFRFFEARPEDLNPPKE
;
A
#
# COMPACT_ATOMS: atom_id res chain seq x y z
N SER A 1 -11.46 -3.45 11.94
CA SER A 1 -10.05 -3.45 11.49
C SER A 1 -9.97 -4.05 10.10
N VAL A 2 -8.86 -3.86 9.38
CA VAL A 2 -8.63 -4.58 8.12
C VAL A 2 -8.29 -6.03 8.46
N LEU A 3 -9.03 -6.98 7.86
CA LEU A 3 -8.84 -8.42 8.04
C LEU A 3 -7.86 -8.98 7.00
N ASP A 4 -8.00 -8.55 5.74
CA ASP A 4 -7.12 -8.97 4.64
C ASP A 4 -7.01 -7.87 3.58
N ALA A 5 -5.90 -7.87 2.83
CA ALA A 5 -5.64 -6.93 1.75
C ALA A 5 -4.82 -7.59 0.64
N ASN A 6 -5.43 -7.75 -0.54
CA ASN A 6 -4.81 -8.39 -1.70
C ASN A 6 -4.70 -7.42 -2.87
N VAL A 7 -3.52 -7.34 -3.47
CA VAL A 7 -3.29 -6.51 -4.66
C VAL A 7 -3.57 -7.36 -5.89
N VAL A 8 -4.66 -7.05 -6.57
CA VAL A 8 -5.21 -7.91 -7.64
C VAL A 8 -4.66 -7.56 -9.02
N ASP A 9 -4.39 -6.27 -9.28
CA ASP A 9 -3.87 -5.80 -10.56
C ASP A 9 -3.22 -4.41 -10.44
N VAL A 10 -2.71 -3.90 -11.56
CA VAL A 10 -2.20 -2.55 -11.71
C VAL A 10 -2.78 -1.89 -12.97
N GLU A 11 -3.40 -0.73 -12.78
CA GLU A 11 -4.11 0.00 -13.83
C GLU A 11 -3.35 1.27 -14.20
N LYS A 12 -3.35 1.61 -15.49
CA LYS A 12 -2.85 2.90 -15.98
C LYS A 12 -4.01 3.88 -16.14
N ARG A 13 -3.96 5.00 -15.43
CA ARG A 13 -4.92 6.11 -15.54
C ARG A 13 -4.33 7.29 -16.30
N ARG A 14 -5.19 8.09 -16.96
CA ARG A 14 -4.80 9.27 -17.75
C ARG A 14 -5.23 10.60 -17.13
N ASN A 15 -6.32 10.62 -16.36
CA ASN A 15 -6.83 11.80 -15.66
C ASN A 15 -6.41 11.78 -14.17
N PRO A 16 -5.89 12.86 -13.57
CA PRO A 16 -5.53 14.16 -14.15
C PRO A 16 -4.23 14.17 -14.98
N SER A 17 -3.42 13.12 -14.87
CA SER A 17 -2.24 12.90 -15.71
C SER A 17 -1.94 11.41 -15.81
N LYS A 18 -1.07 10.98 -16.73
CA LYS A 18 -0.66 9.57 -16.83
C LYS A 18 -0.02 9.08 -15.53
N HIS A 19 -0.61 8.07 -14.88
CA HIS A 19 -0.07 7.42 -13.69
C HIS A 19 -0.53 5.96 -13.57
N TYR A 20 0.11 5.19 -12.68
CA TYR A 20 -0.30 3.82 -12.36
C TYR A 20 -0.83 3.75 -10.94
N VAL A 21 -1.90 2.98 -10.75
CA VAL A 21 -2.49 2.64 -9.45
C VAL A 21 -2.52 1.13 -9.28
N TYR A 22 -2.24 0.66 -8.07
CA TYR A 22 -2.51 -0.71 -7.67
C TYR A 22 -3.97 -0.83 -7.28
N ILE A 23 -4.62 -1.87 -7.78
CA ILE A 23 -5.99 -2.25 -7.41
C ILE A 23 -5.89 -3.19 -6.21
N ILE A 24 -6.51 -2.83 -5.10
CA ILE A 24 -6.41 -3.56 -3.84
C ILE A 24 -7.81 -3.95 -3.40
N ASN A 25 -8.04 -5.25 -3.19
CA ASN A 25 -9.24 -5.74 -2.51
C ASN A 25 -8.98 -5.80 -1.00
N VAL A 26 -9.76 -5.03 -0.25
CA VAL A 26 -9.66 -4.92 1.20
C VAL A 26 -10.87 -5.59 1.82
N THR A 27 -10.65 -6.57 2.69
CA THR A 27 -11.70 -7.20 3.50
C THR A 27 -11.62 -6.68 4.92
N TRP A 28 -12.73 -6.22 5.46
CA TRP A 28 -12.85 -5.70 6.83
C TRP A 28 -13.31 -6.78 7.81
N SER A 29 -13.17 -6.50 9.10
CA SER A 29 -13.59 -7.39 10.18
C SER A 29 -15.10 -7.70 10.20
N ASP A 30 -15.93 -6.87 9.57
CA ASP A 30 -17.36 -7.11 9.38
C ASP A 30 -17.67 -7.95 8.12
N LEU A 31 -16.63 -8.51 7.49
CA LEU A 31 -16.67 -9.31 6.26
C LEU A 31 -17.07 -8.54 5.00
N THR A 32 -17.20 -7.21 5.06
CA THR A 32 -17.35 -6.40 3.86
C THR A 32 -16.04 -6.35 3.08
N SER A 33 -16.15 -6.33 1.75
CA SER A 33 -15.00 -6.18 0.86
C SER A 33 -15.18 -4.99 -0.08
N GLN A 34 -14.11 -4.23 -0.29
CA GLN A 34 -14.11 -3.08 -1.18
C GLN A 34 -12.81 -2.98 -1.99
N ILE A 35 -12.94 -2.49 -3.22
CA ILE A 35 -11.78 -2.17 -4.06
C ILE A 35 -11.34 -0.74 -3.79
N ILE A 36 -10.04 -0.57 -3.56
CA ILE A 36 -9.39 0.75 -3.49
C ILE A 36 -8.22 0.84 -4.47
N TYR A 37 -7.84 2.07 -4.80
CA TYR A 37 -6.77 2.36 -5.74
C TYR A 37 -5.68 3.20 -5.09
N ARG A 38 -4.44 2.71 -5.10
CA ARG A 38 -3.31 3.43 -4.49
C ARG A 38 -2.13 3.51 -5.44
N ARG A 39 -1.57 4.71 -5.59
CA ARG A 39 -0.27 4.89 -6.25
C ARG A 39 0.85 4.40 -5.34
N TYR A 40 1.97 3.96 -5.91
CA TYR A 40 3.17 3.62 -5.15
C TYR A 40 3.59 4.73 -4.16
N SER A 41 3.42 6.00 -4.52
CA SER A 41 3.72 7.13 -3.64
C SER A 41 2.97 7.06 -2.30
N LYS A 42 1.73 6.56 -2.29
CA LYS A 42 0.94 6.44 -1.06
C LYS A 42 1.44 5.34 -0.14
N PHE A 43 2.02 4.27 -0.68
CA PHE A 43 2.70 3.27 0.13
C PHE A 43 4.00 3.83 0.74
N PHE A 44 4.72 4.66 -0.02
CA PHE A 44 5.91 5.33 0.49
C PHE A 44 5.57 6.29 1.63
N ASP A 45 4.53 7.11 1.47
CA ASP A 45 4.02 8.01 2.52
C ASP A 45 3.68 7.22 3.80
N LEU A 46 2.92 6.12 3.66
CA LEU A 46 2.58 5.24 4.78
C LEU A 46 3.81 4.63 5.44
N GLN A 47 4.77 4.13 4.65
CA GLN A 47 6.01 3.56 5.17
C GLN A 47 6.76 4.57 6.05
N MET A 48 6.87 5.82 5.60
CA MET A 48 7.55 6.86 6.38
C MET A 48 6.81 7.17 7.68
N GLN A 49 5.48 7.29 7.62
CA GLN A 49 4.66 7.53 8.81
C GLN A 49 4.78 6.39 9.84
N LEU A 50 4.78 5.13 9.40
CA LEU A 50 4.91 3.98 10.29
C LEU A 50 6.31 3.88 10.90
N LEU A 51 7.37 4.14 10.12
CA LEU A 51 8.74 4.13 10.63
C LEU A 51 8.98 5.26 11.64
N ASP A 52 8.35 6.42 11.45
CA ASP A 52 8.43 7.55 12.38
C ASP A 52 7.66 7.25 13.69
N LYS A 53 6.44 6.72 13.57
CA LYS A 53 5.57 6.41 14.71
C LYS A 53 6.05 5.22 15.55
N PHE A 54 6.66 4.23 14.91
CA PHE A 54 7.12 2.99 15.54
C PHE A 54 8.61 2.76 15.24
N PRO A 55 9.53 3.59 15.77
CA PRO A 55 10.95 3.57 15.39
C PRO A 55 11.66 2.29 15.85
N ILE A 56 11.17 1.65 16.92
CA ILE A 56 11.69 0.37 17.43
C ILE A 56 11.31 -0.76 16.47
N GLU A 57 10.02 -0.89 16.16
CA GLU A 57 9.48 -1.89 15.22
C GLU A 57 9.85 -1.61 13.76
N GLY A 58 10.29 -0.39 13.46
CA GLY A 58 10.94 0.00 12.21
C GLY A 58 12.42 -0.40 12.12
N GLY A 59 13.01 -0.82 13.24
CA GLY A 59 14.40 -1.21 13.37
C GLY A 59 15.40 -0.06 13.28
N GLN A 60 15.01 1.15 13.66
CA GLN A 60 15.91 2.32 13.58
C GLN A 60 17.07 2.23 14.57
N LYS A 61 16.84 1.61 15.73
CA LYS A 61 17.87 1.39 16.77
C LYS A 61 18.55 0.03 16.64
N ASP A 62 17.76 -1.03 16.40
CA ASP A 62 18.25 -2.39 16.19
C ASP A 62 17.51 -3.03 15.00
N PRO A 63 18.21 -3.38 13.90
CA PRO A 63 17.61 -4.07 12.76
C PRO A 63 16.87 -5.36 13.12
N LYS A 64 17.24 -6.05 14.21
CA LYS A 64 16.59 -7.29 14.66
C LYS A 64 15.19 -7.04 15.24
N GLN A 65 14.89 -5.83 15.68
CA GLN A 65 13.57 -5.45 16.19
C GLN A 65 12.60 -5.05 15.07
N ARG A 66 13.09 -4.99 13.82
CA ARG A 66 12.25 -4.61 12.70
C ARG A 66 11.20 -5.68 12.43
N ILE A 67 9.95 -5.31 12.60
CA ILE A 67 8.79 -6.09 12.14
C ILE A 67 8.01 -5.37 11.04
N ILE A 68 8.16 -4.05 10.90
CA ILE A 68 7.53 -3.30 9.80
C ILE A 68 8.13 -3.75 8.47
N PRO A 69 7.30 -4.23 7.51
CA PRO A 69 7.80 -4.77 6.26
C PRO A 69 8.59 -3.73 5.45
N PHE A 70 9.48 -4.22 4.59
CA PHE A 70 10.19 -3.36 3.65
C PHE A 70 9.29 -3.08 2.46
N LEU A 71 9.05 -1.80 2.19
CA LEU A 71 8.44 -1.41 0.93
C LEU A 71 9.42 -1.70 -0.22
N PRO A 72 9.01 -2.36 -1.33
CA PRO A 72 9.88 -2.60 -2.46
C PRO A 72 10.48 -1.28 -2.95
N GLY A 73 11.80 -1.19 -2.98
CA GLY A 73 12.54 0.06 -3.18
C GLY A 73 12.21 0.80 -4.48
N LYS A 74 12.65 2.06 -4.57
CA LYS A 74 12.55 2.86 -5.80
C LYS A 74 13.35 2.19 -6.91
N ILE A 75 12.64 1.69 -7.93
CA ILE A 75 13.29 1.13 -9.11
C ILE A 75 13.64 2.31 -10.03
N LEU A 76 14.93 2.65 -10.09
CA LEU A 76 15.46 3.75 -10.90
C LEU A 76 15.65 3.30 -12.36
N PHE A 77 14.55 3.01 -13.06
CA PHE A 77 14.57 2.88 -14.52
C PHE A 77 14.27 4.21 -15.20
N ARG A 78 14.66 4.37 -16.47
CA ARG A 78 14.23 5.53 -17.29
C ARG A 78 12.70 5.57 -17.40
N ARG A 79 12.13 6.77 -17.57
CA ARG A 79 10.67 7.04 -17.64
C ARG A 79 9.90 6.13 -18.61
N SER A 80 10.57 5.58 -19.62
CA SER A 80 10.00 4.66 -20.62
C SER A 80 9.49 3.34 -20.00
N HIS A 81 10.04 2.88 -18.87
CA HIS A 81 9.75 1.56 -18.30
C HIS A 81 8.79 1.60 -17.09
N VAL A 82 8.06 2.71 -16.90
CA VAL A 82 7.17 2.88 -15.73
C VAL A 82 6.08 1.80 -15.67
N ARG A 83 5.61 1.30 -16.83
CA ARG A 83 4.69 0.15 -16.90
C ARG A 83 5.33 -1.09 -16.29
N ASP A 84 6.51 -1.45 -16.76
CA ASP A 84 7.21 -2.67 -16.32
C ASP A 84 7.56 -2.60 -14.84
N VAL A 85 7.92 -1.40 -14.35
CA VAL A 85 8.11 -1.14 -12.91
C VAL A 85 6.83 -1.43 -12.14
N ALA A 86 5.69 -0.91 -12.61
CA ALA A 86 4.41 -1.05 -11.92
C ALA A 86 3.99 -2.53 -11.84
N VAL A 87 4.11 -3.26 -12.96
CA VAL A 87 3.80 -4.70 -13.04
C VAL A 87 4.76 -5.55 -12.21
N LYS A 88 6.09 -5.33 -12.31
CA LYS A 88 7.09 -6.07 -11.51
C LYS A 88 6.90 -5.91 -10.00
N ARG A 89 6.29 -4.81 -9.58
CA ARG A 89 6.01 -4.51 -8.17
C ARG A 89 4.70 -5.10 -7.66
N LEU A 90 3.85 -5.68 -8.52
CA LEU A 90 2.55 -6.19 -8.10
C LEU A 90 2.68 -7.19 -6.94
N LYS A 91 3.45 -8.27 -7.14
CA LYS A 91 3.69 -9.28 -6.09
C LYS A 91 4.38 -8.71 -4.83
N PRO A 92 5.48 -7.92 -4.92
CA PRO A 92 6.07 -7.31 -3.74
C PRO A 92 5.15 -6.34 -2.97
N ILE A 93 4.27 -5.62 -3.67
CA ILE A 93 3.30 -4.70 -3.04
C ILE A 93 2.16 -5.49 -2.38
N ASP A 94 1.73 -6.60 -2.99
CA ASP A 94 0.80 -7.56 -2.40
C ASP A 94 1.34 -8.16 -1.09
N GLU A 95 2.59 -8.63 -1.11
CA GLU A 95 3.29 -9.15 0.07
C GLU A 95 3.42 -8.09 1.17
N TYR A 96 3.70 -6.84 0.80
CA TYR A 96 3.74 -5.71 1.72
C TYR A 96 2.40 -5.47 2.42
N CYS A 97 1.29 -5.43 1.67
CA CYS A 97 -0.06 -5.27 2.22
C CYS A 97 -0.39 -6.38 3.21
N ARG A 98 -0.19 -7.65 2.81
CA ARG A 98 -0.47 -8.80 3.67
C ARG A 98 0.38 -8.83 4.93
N ALA A 99 1.65 -8.46 4.83
CA ALA A 99 2.53 -8.37 6.00
C ALA A 99 2.07 -7.27 6.96
N LEU A 100 1.65 -6.12 6.44
CA LEU A 100 1.20 -4.98 7.24
C LEU A 100 -0.06 -5.30 8.05
N VAL A 101 -1.07 -5.93 7.44
CA VAL A 101 -2.33 -6.29 8.14
C VAL A 101 -2.12 -7.39 9.18
N ARG A 102 -1.03 -8.17 9.08
CA ARG A 102 -0.66 -9.23 10.03
C ARG A 102 0.23 -8.74 11.18
N LEU A 103 0.65 -7.47 11.18
CA LEU A 103 1.40 -6.92 12.30
C LEU A 103 0.57 -6.91 13.60
N PRO A 104 1.22 -6.82 14.76
CA PRO A 104 0.54 -6.65 16.04
C PRO A 104 -0.51 -5.53 16.00
N PRO A 105 -1.65 -5.67 16.71
CA PRO A 105 -2.78 -4.75 16.62
C PRO A 105 -2.44 -3.26 16.83
N HIS A 106 -1.47 -2.93 17.69
CA HIS A 106 -1.09 -1.54 17.91
C HIS A 106 -0.49 -0.86 16.67
N ILE A 107 0.01 -1.64 15.70
CA ILE A 107 0.49 -1.15 14.40
C ILE A 107 -0.56 -1.39 13.31
N SER A 108 -1.08 -2.61 13.17
CA SER A 108 -2.00 -2.94 12.07
C SER A 108 -3.36 -2.25 12.18
N GLN A 109 -3.72 -1.75 13.36
CA GLN A 109 -4.97 -1.03 13.60
C GLN A 109 -4.74 0.46 13.93
N CYS A 110 -3.53 0.99 13.73
CA CYS A 110 -3.31 2.42 13.91
C CYS A 110 -3.99 3.24 12.79
N ASP A 111 -4.25 4.51 13.09
CA ASP A 111 -4.92 5.45 12.18
C ASP A 111 -4.32 5.50 10.77
N GLU A 112 -2.99 5.41 10.66
CA GLU A 112 -2.30 5.50 9.37
C GLU A 112 -2.62 4.28 8.49
N VAL A 113 -2.65 3.07 9.08
CA VAL A 113 -3.03 1.84 8.37
C VAL A 113 -4.51 1.87 8.02
N PHE A 114 -5.37 2.28 8.96
CA PHE A 114 -6.81 2.42 8.73
C PHE A 114 -7.10 3.36 7.55
N ARG A 115 -6.59 4.61 7.59
CA ARG A 115 -6.80 5.63 6.54
C ARG A 115 -6.18 5.26 5.20
N PHE A 116 -5.19 4.38 5.19
CA PHE A 116 -4.62 3.87 3.95
C PHE A 116 -5.60 2.94 3.22
N PHE A 117 -6.21 2.00 3.95
CA PHE A 117 -7.11 0.97 3.41
C PHE A 117 -8.59 1.39 3.33
N GLU A 118 -8.98 2.47 4.02
CA GLU A 118 -10.30 3.06 3.90
C GLU A 118 -10.58 3.54 2.47
N ALA A 119 -11.78 3.22 1.94
CA ALA A 119 -12.20 3.67 0.62
C ALA A 119 -12.41 5.18 0.60
N ARG A 120 -11.98 5.82 -0.49
CA ARG A 120 -12.17 7.26 -0.72
C ARG A 120 -13.27 7.50 -1.75
N PRO A 121 -13.84 8.72 -1.82
CA PRO A 121 -14.81 9.06 -2.86
C PRO A 121 -14.33 8.72 -4.27
N GLU A 122 -13.03 8.92 -4.55
CA GLU A 122 -12.41 8.57 -5.84
C GLU A 122 -12.27 7.07 -6.10
N ASP A 123 -12.36 6.23 -5.07
CA ASP A 123 -12.36 4.77 -5.20
C ASP A 123 -13.76 4.26 -5.59
N LEU A 124 -14.81 4.90 -5.07
CA LEU A 124 -16.21 4.56 -5.36
C LEU A 124 -16.66 5.10 -6.72
N ASN A 125 -16.13 6.26 -7.11
CA ASN A 125 -16.38 6.92 -8.39
C ASN A 125 -15.06 7.20 -9.09
N PRO A 126 -14.37 6.16 -9.62
CA PRO A 126 -13.11 6.37 -10.32
C PRO A 126 -13.35 7.30 -11.53
N PRO A 127 -12.43 8.26 -11.79
CA PRO A 127 -12.54 9.12 -12.95
C PRO A 127 -12.75 8.28 -14.21
N LYS A 128 -13.84 8.54 -14.94
CA LYS A 128 -14.02 8.01 -16.30
C LYS A 128 -12.88 8.57 -17.17
N GLU A 129 -12.37 7.74 -18.08
CA GLU A 129 -11.14 7.98 -18.88
C GLU A 129 -10.93 9.43 -19.35
#